data_AF-A0AAW6YE68-F1
#
_entry.id   AF-A0AAW6YE68-F1
#
_cell.length_a   1.000
_cell.length_b   1.000
_cell.length_c   1.000
_cell.angle_alpha   90.00
_cell.angle_beta   90.00
_cell.angle_gamma   90.00
#
_symmetry.space_group_name_H-M   'P 1'
#
loop_
_entity.id
_entity.type
_entity.pdbx_description
1 polymer ?
#
loop_
_entity_poly.entity_id
_entity_poly.type
_entity_poly.pdbx_seq_one_letter_code
_entity_poly.pdbx_strand_id
1 'polypeptide(L)'
;MTGQITVTTAKPLAGKKVFYFIQSIHAALGSNAILPAYRTDGSLTLGAEYSDEQTQQGLLLDKTSTSHEIELTTKFAPKDPSVDVLEQANDTGESVKIWRVLVDETLKTQDDEPKKDFYPAKFGYAKIGDIEYNEGIEDIIETSYTASIVGKLKNGKFPLAAEEIALLDEVYNYQNPGETTGDYDNIKTSE
;
A
#
# COMPACT_ATOMS: atom_id res chain seq x y z
N MET A 1 -28.34 -22.32 -21.93
CA MET A 1 -27.38 -21.72 -22.88
C MET A 1 -26.04 -21.61 -22.18
N THR A 2 -25.07 -22.43 -22.58
CA THR A 2 -23.73 -22.49 -21.98
C THR A 2 -22.88 -21.42 -22.66
N GLY A 3 -22.71 -20.26 -22.00
CA GLY A 3 -21.86 -19.20 -22.54
C GLY A 3 -20.40 -19.66 -22.59
N GLN A 4 -19.80 -19.68 -23.78
CA GLN A 4 -18.37 -19.98 -23.99
C GLN A 4 -17.45 -18.83 -23.54
N ILE A 5 -18.01 -17.68 -23.17
CA ILE A 5 -17.27 -16.49 -22.75
C ILE A 5 -17.83 -15.96 -21.43
N THR A 6 -16.94 -15.42 -20.60
CA THR A 6 -17.27 -14.67 -19.38
C THR A 6 -16.95 -13.20 -19.65
N VAL A 7 -17.94 -12.32 -19.50
CA VAL A 7 -17.79 -10.87 -19.66
C VAL A 7 -17.82 -10.22 -18.28
N THR A 8 -16.83 -9.37 -17.97
CA THR A 8 -16.80 -8.65 -16.68
C THR A 8 -17.79 -7.49 -16.68
N THR A 9 -18.57 -7.39 -15.62
CA THR A 9 -19.47 -6.24 -15.34
C THR A 9 -19.01 -5.44 -14.12
N ALA A 10 -17.83 -5.78 -13.57
CA ALA A 10 -17.29 -5.12 -12.39
C ALA A 10 -16.92 -3.65 -12.69
N LYS A 11 -17.15 -2.78 -11.70
CA LYS A 11 -16.71 -1.38 -11.78
C LYS A 11 -15.18 -1.29 -11.70
N PRO A 12 -14.53 -0.41 -12.47
CA PRO A 12 -13.10 -0.17 -12.33
C PRO A 12 -12.80 0.41 -10.95
N LEU A 13 -11.69 -0.03 -10.35
CA LEU A 13 -11.23 0.44 -9.05
C LEU A 13 -10.37 1.70 -9.22
N ALA A 14 -10.61 2.73 -8.41
CA ALA A 14 -9.81 3.95 -8.42
C ALA A 14 -8.48 3.78 -7.66
N GLY A 15 -7.39 4.40 -8.12
CA GLY A 15 -6.08 4.32 -7.48
C GLY A 15 -6.07 4.78 -6.01
N LYS A 16 -6.91 5.76 -5.66
CA LYS A 16 -7.12 6.21 -4.27
C LYS A 16 -7.62 5.13 -3.31
N LYS A 17 -8.21 4.04 -3.82
CA LYS A 17 -8.68 2.89 -3.03
C LYS A 17 -7.61 1.81 -2.85
N VAL A 18 -6.40 2.02 -3.37
CA VAL A 18 -5.24 1.15 -3.12
C VAL A 18 -4.42 1.78 -2.01
N PHE A 19 -4.15 1.06 -0.94
CA PHE A 19 -3.35 1.55 0.19
C PHE A 19 -2.12 0.68 0.39
N TYR A 20 -1.02 1.29 0.81
CA TYR A 20 0.22 0.60 1.14
C TYR A 20 0.50 0.82 2.62
N PHE A 21 0.59 -0.25 3.38
CA PHE A 21 0.97 -0.21 4.79
C PHE A 21 2.36 -0.80 4.96
N ILE A 22 3.14 -0.25 5.89
CA ILE A 22 4.48 -0.74 6.22
C ILE A 22 4.63 -1.01 7.71
N GLN A 23 5.58 -1.88 8.07
CA GLN A 23 5.94 -2.12 9.47
C GLN A 23 7.39 -2.60 9.56
N SER A 24 8.14 -2.04 10.52
CA SER A 24 9.48 -2.51 10.85
C SER A 24 9.47 -3.99 11.29
N ILE A 25 10.51 -4.73 10.93
CA ILE A 25 10.69 -6.11 11.42
C ILE A 25 10.93 -6.18 12.93
N HIS A 26 11.39 -5.08 13.53
CA HIS A 26 11.64 -4.96 14.97
C HIS A 26 10.41 -4.50 15.77
N ALA A 27 9.29 -4.21 15.10
CA ALA A 27 8.05 -3.86 15.78
C ALA A 27 7.60 -5.01 16.70
N ALA A 28 7.10 -4.67 17.88
CA ALA A 28 6.59 -5.66 18.82
C ALA A 28 5.44 -6.47 18.20
N LEU A 29 5.30 -7.71 18.66
CA LEU A 29 4.19 -8.55 18.21
C LEU A 29 2.85 -7.90 18.56
N GLY A 30 1.98 -7.76 17.56
CA GLY A 30 0.69 -7.08 17.70
C GLY A 30 0.74 -5.56 17.50
N SER A 31 1.90 -4.97 17.20
CA SER A 31 1.96 -3.57 16.78
C SER A 31 1.19 -3.34 15.48
N ASN A 32 0.64 -2.13 15.34
CA ASN A 32 -0.10 -1.72 14.15
C ASN A 32 0.84 -1.52 12.96
N ALA A 33 0.28 -1.59 11.75
CA ALA A 33 0.98 -1.18 10.55
C ALA A 33 0.84 0.34 10.36
N ILE A 34 1.82 0.94 9.71
CA ILE A 34 1.91 2.38 9.44
C ILE A 34 1.41 2.63 8.02
N LEU A 35 0.54 3.63 7.85
CA LEU A 35 0.17 4.17 6.55
C LEU A 35 1.10 5.36 6.24
N PRO A 36 1.96 5.30 5.20
CA PRO A 36 2.77 6.44 4.79
C PRO A 36 1.91 7.66 4.45
N ALA A 37 2.35 8.83 4.89
CA ALA A 37 1.59 10.06 4.77
C ALA A 37 1.50 10.53 3.30
N TYR A 38 0.34 11.09 2.93
CA TYR A 38 0.14 11.87 1.70
C TYR A 38 0.73 11.25 0.41
N ARG A 39 0.54 9.93 0.23
CA ARG A 39 0.98 9.22 -0.97
C ARG A 39 0.27 9.75 -2.21
N THR A 40 1.05 10.20 -3.20
CA THR A 40 0.58 10.79 -4.46
C THR A 40 0.51 9.75 -5.57
N ASP A 41 1.49 8.84 -5.64
CA ASP A 41 1.57 7.79 -6.65
C ASP A 41 2.03 6.45 -6.06
N GLY A 42 1.80 5.36 -6.80
CA GLY A 42 2.29 4.06 -6.39
C GLY A 42 2.13 2.98 -7.45
N SER A 43 3.24 2.34 -7.80
CA SER A 43 3.33 1.29 -8.83
C SER A 43 3.55 -0.09 -8.21
N LEU A 44 3.10 -1.14 -8.90
CA LEU A 44 3.44 -2.53 -8.57
C LEU A 44 3.88 -3.23 -9.85
N THR A 45 5.15 -3.64 -9.89
CA THR A 45 5.74 -4.38 -10.99
C THR A 45 5.84 -5.86 -10.60
N LEU A 46 5.27 -6.74 -11.45
CA LEU A 46 5.34 -8.20 -11.31
C LEU A 46 6.23 -8.75 -12.43
N GLY A 47 7.53 -8.72 -12.21
CA GLY A 47 8.56 -9.21 -13.13
C GLY A 47 8.65 -10.73 -13.16
N ALA A 48 8.89 -11.26 -14.36
CA ALA A 48 9.18 -12.66 -14.60
C ALA A 48 10.23 -12.75 -15.71
N GLU A 49 11.29 -13.50 -15.45
CA GLU A 49 12.27 -13.85 -16.48
C GLU A 49 12.00 -15.27 -16.96
N TYR A 50 12.26 -15.48 -18.25
CA TYR A 50 12.11 -16.76 -18.91
C TYR A 50 13.42 -17.10 -19.62
N SER A 51 13.84 -18.36 -19.54
CA SER A 51 14.83 -18.92 -20.46
C SER A 51 14.11 -19.39 -21.70
N ASP A 52 14.63 -18.99 -22.85
CA ASP A 52 14.18 -19.43 -24.15
C ASP A 52 15.19 -20.37 -24.80
N GLU A 53 14.69 -21.48 -25.34
CA GLU A 53 15.48 -22.41 -26.14
C GLU A 53 14.77 -22.71 -27.46
N GLN A 54 15.40 -22.33 -28.57
CA GLN A 54 14.87 -22.63 -29.88
C GLN A 54 15.20 -24.08 -30.26
N THR A 55 14.18 -24.94 -30.25
CA THR A 55 14.30 -26.33 -30.72
C THR A 55 13.83 -26.46 -32.16
N GLN A 56 14.10 -27.61 -32.79
CA GLN A 56 13.53 -27.96 -34.10
C GLN A 56 12.00 -28.05 -34.09
N GLN A 57 11.39 -28.25 -32.91
CA GLN A 57 9.93 -28.39 -32.74
C GLN A 57 9.26 -27.07 -32.33
N GLY A 58 10.04 -26.00 -32.16
CA GLY A 58 9.56 -24.69 -31.74
C GLY A 58 10.30 -24.12 -30.54
N LEU A 59 9.82 -22.97 -30.08
CA LEU A 59 10.36 -22.27 -28.93
C LEU A 59 9.92 -22.97 -27.64
N LEU A 60 10.89 -23.44 -26.85
CA LEU A 60 10.67 -23.83 -25.47
C LEU A 60 10.88 -22.60 -24.59
N LEU A 61 9.93 -22.32 -23.69
CA LEU A 61 9.97 -21.17 -22.81
C LEU A 61 9.70 -21.61 -21.37
N ASP A 62 10.71 -21.52 -20.52
CA ASP A 62 10.64 -21.92 -19.11
C ASP A 62 10.88 -20.72 -18.20
N LYS A 63 10.09 -20.60 -17.13
CA LYS A 63 10.20 -19.49 -16.19
C LYS A 63 11.36 -19.70 -15.23
N THR A 64 12.32 -18.78 -15.21
CA THR A 64 13.58 -18.92 -14.44
C THR A 64 13.56 -18.15 -13.13
N SER A 65 13.01 -16.93 -13.12
CA SER A 65 13.01 -16.07 -11.93
C SER A 65 11.70 -15.26 -11.81
N THR A 66 11.52 -14.62 -10.65
CA THR A 66 10.40 -13.72 -10.38
C THR A 66 10.89 -12.60 -9.49
N SER A 67 10.61 -11.36 -9.88
CA SER A 67 10.90 -10.16 -9.10
C SER A 67 9.61 -9.38 -8.92
N HIS A 68 9.31 -8.97 -7.69
CA HIS A 68 8.19 -8.08 -7.43
C HIS A 68 8.75 -6.79 -6.85
N GLU A 69 8.24 -5.66 -7.32
CA GLU A 69 8.73 -4.34 -6.91
C GLU A 69 7.55 -3.39 -6.71
N ILE A 70 7.66 -2.55 -5.69
CA ILE A 70 6.70 -1.50 -5.39
C ILE A 70 7.46 -0.19 -5.34
N GLU A 71 7.04 0.80 -6.12
CA GLU A 71 7.57 2.16 -6.05
C GLU A 71 6.46 3.06 -5.49
N LEU A 72 6.82 3.93 -4.55
CA LEU A 72 5.87 4.84 -3.93
C LEU A 72 6.44 6.26 -3.90
N THR A 73 5.55 7.22 -4.15
CA THR A 73 5.85 8.65 -4.01
C THR A 73 4.90 9.26 -2.99
N THR A 74 5.46 9.95 -2.00
CA THR A 74 4.76 10.57 -0.87
C THR A 74 5.19 12.03 -0.71
N LYS A 75 4.30 12.88 -0.17
CA LYS A 75 4.74 14.18 0.34
C LYS A 75 5.43 13.98 1.68
N PHE A 76 6.63 14.52 1.82
CA PHE A 76 7.43 14.37 3.03
C PHE A 76 6.76 15.09 4.21
N ALA A 77 6.51 14.33 5.28
CA ALA A 77 6.04 14.85 6.55
C ALA A 77 7.06 14.49 7.63
N PRO A 78 7.76 15.46 8.25
CA PRO A 78 8.86 15.17 9.20
C PRO A 78 8.48 14.36 10.44
N LYS A 79 7.18 14.25 10.75
CA LYS A 79 6.66 13.49 11.89
C LYS A 79 5.96 12.19 11.47
N ASP A 80 6.05 11.82 10.20
CA ASP A 80 5.51 10.55 9.73
C ASP A 80 6.44 9.40 10.20
N PRO A 81 5.96 8.48 11.04
CA PRO A 81 6.76 7.34 11.49
C PRO A 81 7.19 6.41 10.36
N SER A 82 6.58 6.53 9.17
CA SER A 82 6.98 5.74 8.01
C SER A 82 8.39 6.11 7.52
N VAL A 83 8.79 7.38 7.65
CA VAL A 83 10.12 7.89 7.25
C VAL A 83 11.22 7.17 8.02
N ASP A 84 11.13 7.16 9.36
CA ASP A 84 12.13 6.51 10.22
C ASP A 84 12.29 5.01 9.88
N VAL A 85 11.17 4.33 9.61
CA VAL A 85 11.17 2.90 9.25
C VAL A 85 11.86 2.67 7.90
N LEU A 86 11.63 3.56 6.93
CA LEU A 86 12.21 3.46 5.59
C LEU A 86 13.71 3.77 5.61
N GLU A 87 14.10 4.88 6.25
CA GLU A 87 15.51 5.28 6.38
C GLU A 87 16.31 4.23 7.15
N GLN A 88 15.80 3.75 8.29
CA GLN A 88 16.48 2.71 9.06
C GLN A 88 16.66 1.43 8.23
N ALA A 89 15.65 1.03 7.46
CA ALA A 89 15.74 -0.16 6.63
C ALA A 89 16.70 0.00 5.44
N ASN A 90 16.77 1.21 4.87
CA ASN A 90 17.75 1.55 3.84
C ASN A 90 19.19 1.49 4.42
N ASP A 91 19.42 2.17 5.55
CA ASP A 91 20.74 2.24 6.20
C ASP A 91 21.27 0.88 6.64
N THR A 92 20.40 0.06 7.23
CA THR A 92 20.79 -1.26 7.76
C THR A 92 20.76 -2.35 6.71
N GLY A 93 20.11 -2.11 5.57
CA GLY A 93 19.77 -3.12 4.58
C GLY A 93 18.80 -4.18 5.12
N GLU A 94 18.13 -3.94 6.26
CA GLU A 94 17.13 -4.85 6.80
C GLU A 94 15.84 -4.82 5.98
N SER A 95 14.93 -5.76 6.25
CA SER A 95 13.67 -5.83 5.54
C SER A 95 12.57 -5.07 6.27
N VAL A 96 11.60 -4.55 5.51
CA VAL A 96 10.34 -3.98 6.02
C VAL A 96 9.19 -4.87 5.58
N LYS A 97 8.20 -5.06 6.44
CA LYS A 97 6.94 -5.73 6.04
C LYS A 97 6.08 -4.73 5.28
N ILE A 98 5.57 -5.10 4.11
CA ILE A 98 4.70 -4.25 3.29
C ILE A 98 3.42 -4.99 2.90
N TRP A 99 2.29 -4.26 2.97
CA TRP A 99 0.98 -4.73 2.54
C TRP A 99 0.38 -3.76 1.53
N ARG A 100 0.04 -4.25 0.34
CA ARG A 100 -0.79 -3.53 -0.62
C ARG A 100 -2.23 -4.00 -0.50
N VAL A 101 -3.14 -3.12 -0.07
CA VAL A 101 -4.53 -3.43 0.29
C VAL A 101 -5.49 -2.70 -0.65
N LEU A 102 -6.54 -3.41 -1.11
CA LEU A 102 -7.60 -2.84 -1.96
C LEU A 102 -8.83 -2.55 -1.10
N VAL A 103 -9.01 -1.29 -0.70
CA VAL A 103 -10.09 -0.86 0.20
C VAL A 103 -11.28 -0.36 -0.62
N ASP A 104 -12.15 -1.29 -0.99
CA ASP A 104 -13.42 -0.99 -1.67
C ASP A 104 -14.54 -1.82 -1.04
N GLU A 105 -15.70 -1.20 -0.80
CA GLU A 105 -16.84 -1.86 -0.16
C GLU A 105 -17.28 -3.13 -0.91
N THR A 106 -17.13 -3.16 -2.24
CA THR A 106 -17.52 -4.33 -3.06
C THR A 106 -16.58 -5.52 -2.89
N LEU A 107 -15.38 -5.29 -2.38
CA LEU A 107 -14.36 -6.33 -2.12
C LEU A 107 -14.34 -6.79 -0.66
N LYS A 108 -15.16 -6.14 0.19
CA LYS A 108 -15.21 -6.38 1.62
C LYS A 108 -15.74 -7.78 1.93
N THR A 109 -15.01 -8.49 2.77
CA THR A 109 -15.47 -9.75 3.37
C THR A 109 -15.49 -9.61 4.88
N GLN A 110 -16.46 -10.22 5.55
CA GLN A 110 -16.52 -10.24 7.01
C GLN A 110 -16.33 -11.68 7.48
N ASP A 111 -15.54 -11.88 8.54
CA ASP A 111 -15.55 -13.12 9.29
C ASP A 111 -16.50 -12.97 10.50
N ASP A 112 -17.10 -14.08 10.92
CA ASP A 112 -17.98 -14.12 12.09
C ASP A 112 -17.16 -13.96 13.39
N GLU A 113 -17.49 -12.90 14.14
CA GLU A 113 -17.01 -12.49 15.48
C GLU A 113 -15.50 -12.53 15.81
N PRO A 114 -14.89 -11.37 16.17
CA PRO A 114 -15.44 -10.01 16.13
C PRO A 114 -15.58 -9.52 14.68
N LYS A 115 -16.60 -8.69 14.40
CA LYS A 115 -16.84 -8.09 13.08
C LYS A 115 -15.62 -7.26 12.64
N LYS A 116 -14.72 -7.89 11.89
CA LYS A 116 -13.61 -7.23 11.22
C LYS A 116 -13.87 -7.25 9.73
N ASP A 117 -13.76 -6.09 9.12
CA ASP A 117 -13.86 -5.98 7.68
C ASP A 117 -12.49 -6.37 7.09
N PHE A 118 -12.51 -7.32 6.17
CA PHE A 118 -11.32 -7.84 5.51
C PHE A 118 -11.30 -7.44 4.05
N TYR A 119 -10.16 -6.92 3.64
CA TYR A 119 -9.92 -6.46 2.27
C TYR A 119 -8.84 -7.30 1.59
N PRO A 120 -8.94 -7.55 0.26
CA PRO A 120 -7.89 -8.24 -0.47
C PRO A 120 -6.55 -7.51 -0.35
N ALA A 121 -5.51 -8.26 -0.02
CA ALA A 121 -4.18 -7.71 0.18
C ALA A 121 -3.08 -8.57 -0.44
N LYS A 122 -1.96 -7.93 -0.75
CA LYS A 122 -0.70 -8.56 -1.12
C LYS A 122 0.36 -8.21 -0.09
N PHE A 123 0.96 -9.23 0.52
CA PHE A 123 1.96 -9.09 1.58
C PHE A 123 3.34 -9.56 1.12
N GLY A 124 4.39 -8.86 1.54
CA GLY A 124 5.77 -9.31 1.36
C GLY A 124 6.72 -8.65 2.36
N TYR A 125 7.95 -9.18 2.41
CA TYR A 125 9.08 -8.48 3.00
C TYR A 125 9.78 -7.72 1.87
N ALA A 126 10.07 -6.45 2.06
CA ALA A 126 10.77 -5.62 1.09
C ALA A 126 12.15 -5.23 1.60
N LYS A 127 13.10 -5.10 0.68
CA LYS A 127 14.33 -4.32 0.89
C LYS A 127 14.07 -2.92 0.34
N ILE A 128 14.36 -1.92 1.14
CA ILE A 128 14.22 -0.52 0.70
C ILE A 128 15.50 -0.18 -0.07
N GLY A 129 15.34 0.06 -1.36
CA GLY A 129 16.37 0.59 -2.24
C GLY A 129 16.52 2.09 -2.04
N ASP A 130 16.87 2.80 -3.10
CA ASP A 130 17.10 4.24 -3.04
C ASP A 130 15.86 4.99 -2.51
N ILE A 131 16.12 5.94 -1.61
CA ILE A 131 15.16 6.93 -1.14
C ILE A 131 15.62 8.27 -1.71
N GLU A 132 14.78 8.91 -2.49
CA GLU A 132 15.05 10.21 -3.11
C GLU A 132 14.15 11.27 -2.49
N TYR A 133 14.76 12.37 -2.04
CA TYR A 133 14.07 13.55 -1.55
C TYR A 133 14.20 14.66 -2.59
N ASN A 134 13.08 15.11 -3.16
CA ASN A 134 13.03 16.23 -4.08
C ASN A 134 12.63 17.50 -3.32
N GLU A 135 13.58 18.40 -3.12
CA GLU A 135 13.47 19.60 -2.29
C GLU A 135 13.44 20.89 -3.13
N GLY A 136 12.55 20.93 -4.13
CA GLY A 136 12.32 22.16 -4.91
C GLY A 136 11.90 23.33 -4.02
N ILE A 137 12.52 24.50 -4.19
CA ILE A 137 12.31 25.68 -3.32
C ILE A 137 10.84 26.13 -3.24
N GLU A 138 10.09 25.95 -4.32
CA GLU A 138 8.69 26.38 -4.43
C GLU A 138 7.68 25.27 -4.12
N ASP A 139 8.15 24.02 -3.98
CA ASP A 139 7.30 22.83 -3.90
C ASP A 139 7.34 22.19 -2.50
N ILE A 140 6.29 21.42 -2.18
CA ILE A 140 6.31 20.53 -1.02
C ILE A 140 7.26 19.37 -1.32
N ILE A 141 8.21 19.13 -0.42
CA ILE A 141 9.19 18.05 -0.53
C ILE A 141 8.50 16.74 -0.87
N GLU A 142 8.97 16.08 -1.93
CA GLU A 142 8.51 14.75 -2.32
C GLU A 142 9.55 13.71 -1.93
N THR A 143 9.09 12.57 -1.43
CA THR A 143 9.92 11.41 -1.15
C THR A 143 9.47 10.29 -2.07
N SER A 144 10.39 9.75 -2.87
CA SER A 144 10.19 8.54 -3.66
C SER A 144 11.10 7.43 -3.18
N TYR A 145 10.58 6.21 -3.12
CA TYR A 145 11.38 5.05 -2.75
C TYR A 145 10.95 3.78 -3.46
N THR A 146 11.93 2.90 -3.66
CA THR A 146 11.73 1.58 -4.27
C THR A 146 11.80 0.48 -3.21
N ALA A 147 10.77 -0.34 -3.16
CA ALA A 147 10.65 -1.48 -2.26
C ALA A 147 10.72 -2.79 -3.07
N SER A 148 11.91 -3.39 -3.15
CA SER A 148 12.12 -4.66 -3.84
C SER A 148 11.73 -5.82 -2.94
N ILE A 149 10.77 -6.64 -3.37
CA ILE A 149 10.19 -7.70 -2.55
C ILE A 149 11.09 -8.92 -2.51
N VAL A 150 11.39 -9.40 -1.31
CA VAL A 150 12.07 -10.67 -1.07
C VAL A 150 11.17 -11.82 -1.51
N GLY A 151 11.52 -12.43 -2.64
CA GLY A 151 10.75 -13.50 -3.27
C GLY A 151 9.54 -12.95 -4.03
N LYS A 152 8.33 -13.27 -3.56
CA LYS A 152 7.08 -12.84 -4.21
C LYS A 152 6.03 -12.43 -3.19
N LEU A 153 5.22 -11.46 -3.58
CA LEU A 153 4.04 -11.07 -2.81
C LEU A 153 3.07 -12.25 -2.68
N LYS A 154 2.55 -12.45 -1.47
CA LYS A 154 1.53 -13.45 -1.15
C LYS A 154 0.17 -12.79 -1.07
N ASN A 155 -0.83 -13.38 -1.73
CA ASN A 155 -2.21 -12.93 -1.58
C ASN A 155 -2.72 -13.27 -0.18
N GLY A 156 -3.50 -12.38 0.41
CA GLY A 156 -4.10 -12.55 1.72
C GLY A 156 -5.26 -11.57 1.92
N LYS A 157 -5.68 -11.45 3.18
CA LYS A 157 -6.69 -10.49 3.62
C LYS A 157 -6.08 -9.59 4.68
N PHE A 158 -6.38 -8.30 4.61
CA PHE A 158 -5.95 -7.32 5.60
C PHE A 158 -7.18 -6.85 6.41
N PRO A 159 -7.17 -6.99 7.75
CA PRO A 159 -8.25 -6.51 8.59
C PRO A 159 -8.17 -4.99 8.73
N LEU A 160 -9.31 -4.31 8.57
CA LEU A 160 -9.49 -2.90 8.94
C LEU A 160 -10.76 -2.76 9.79
N ALA A 161 -10.67 -1.95 10.84
CA ALA A 161 -11.82 -1.53 11.63
C ALA A 161 -12.60 -0.42 10.92
N ALA A 162 -13.86 -0.21 11.30
CA ALA A 162 -14.71 0.82 10.70
C ALA A 162 -14.14 2.23 10.90
N GLU A 163 -13.56 2.48 12.07
CA GLU A 163 -12.91 3.73 12.43
C GLU A 163 -11.66 3.98 11.57
N GLU A 164 -10.90 2.92 11.27
CA GLU A 164 -9.71 3.00 10.40
C GLU A 164 -10.12 3.30 8.96
N ILE A 165 -11.22 2.70 8.47
CA ILE A 165 -11.74 2.97 7.12
C ILE A 165 -12.21 4.43 7.00
N ALA A 166 -12.87 4.98 8.03
CA ALA A 166 -13.29 6.37 8.04
C ALA A 166 -12.11 7.35 7.91
N LEU A 167 -10.99 7.05 8.58
CA LEU A 167 -9.74 7.83 8.48
C LEU A 167 -9.12 7.78 7.07
N LEU A 168 -9.41 6.77 6.25
CA LEU A 168 -8.90 6.67 4.88
C LEU A 168 -9.71 7.51 3.89
N ASP A 169 -10.99 7.77 4.18
CA ASP A 169 -11.93 8.40 3.25
C ASP A 169 -12.20 9.89 3.55
N GLU A 170 -12.00 10.36 4.79
CA GLU A 170 -12.28 11.75 5.17
C GLU A 170 -11.05 12.45 5.79
N VAL A 171 -10.70 13.62 5.23
CA VAL A 171 -9.71 14.54 5.82
C VAL A 171 -10.30 15.26 7.04
N TYR A 172 -11.63 15.46 7.07
CA TYR A 172 -12.39 16.05 8.15
C TYR A 172 -13.87 15.62 8.08
N ASN A 173 -14.52 15.48 9.23
CA ASN A 173 -15.97 15.25 9.30
C ASN A 173 -16.75 16.53 9.00
N TYR A 174 -18.01 16.39 8.56
CA TYR A 174 -18.96 17.50 8.48
C TYR A 174 -19.14 18.18 9.85
N GLN A 175 -19.12 19.51 9.86
CA GLN A 175 -19.23 20.34 11.05
C GLN A 175 -20.43 21.29 10.88
N ASN A 176 -21.36 21.30 11.83
CA ASN A 176 -22.40 22.32 11.81
C ASN A 176 -21.78 23.69 12.16
N PRO A 177 -22.28 24.79 11.58
CA PRO A 177 -21.78 26.12 11.92
C PRO A 177 -21.83 26.41 13.43
N GLY A 178 -20.68 26.72 14.02
CA GLY A 178 -20.56 27.12 15.43
C GLY A 178 -20.34 25.98 16.45
N GLU A 179 -20.36 24.71 16.03
CA GLU A 179 -20.07 23.56 16.92
C GLU A 179 -18.57 23.28 17.09
N THR A 180 -17.76 23.83 16.19
CA THR A 180 -16.31 23.62 16.15
C THR A 180 -15.57 24.90 15.76
N THR A 181 -14.30 24.98 16.13
CA THR A 181 -13.37 26.05 15.75
C THR A 181 -11.96 25.51 15.54
N GLY A 182 -11.07 26.24 14.87
CA GLY A 182 -9.72 25.80 14.57
C GLY A 182 -9.51 25.47 13.09
N ASP A 183 -8.29 25.04 12.76
CA ASP A 183 -7.88 24.65 11.41
C ASP A 183 -8.10 23.14 11.20
N TYR A 184 -8.03 22.64 9.96
CA TYR A 184 -8.37 21.25 9.62
C TYR A 184 -7.47 20.22 10.34
N ASP A 185 -6.25 20.61 10.71
CA ASP A 185 -5.28 19.80 11.47
C ASP A 185 -5.40 19.98 12.99
N ASN A 186 -6.29 20.85 13.47
CA ASN A 186 -6.51 21.14 14.89
C ASN A 186 -7.95 21.60 15.18
N ILE A 187 -8.93 20.78 14.80
CA ILE A 187 -10.35 21.03 15.04
C ILE A 187 -10.65 20.88 16.53
N LYS A 188 -11.27 21.90 17.12
CA LYS A 188 -11.73 21.93 18.52
C LYS A 188 -13.24 21.92 18.57
N THR A 189 -13.81 21.04 19.38
CA THR A 189 -15.22 21.08 19.80
C THR A 189 -15.34 21.82 21.13
N SER A 190 -16.50 22.44 21.40
CA SER A 190 -16.79 22.88 22.77
C SER A 190 -16.77 21.66 23.70
N GLU A 191 -16.03 21.75 24.81
CA GLU A 191 -16.06 20.73 25.89
C GLU A 191 -17.48 20.43 26.37
#